data_AF-A0A257LRL9-F1
#
_entry.id   AF-A0A257LRL9-F1
#
_cell.length_a   1.000
_cell.length_b   1.000
_cell.length_c   1.000
_cell.angle_alpha   90.00
_cell.angle_beta   90.00
_cell.angle_gamma   90.00
#
_symmetry.space_group_name_H-M   'P 1'
#
loop_
_entity.id
_entity.type
_entity.pdbx_description
1 polymer ?
#
loop_
_entity_poly.entity_id
_entity_poly.type
_entity_poly.pdbx_seq_one_letter_code
_entity_poly.pdbx_strand_id
1 'polypeptide(L)'
;ENCKQPADYPREALLRAGYAAEDLDGSWRPFRAVGCNSCNSGYKGRVGLYQVMPITEAIQRIILTEGTSMDIAAQAQREGVRDLRQSGLVKVRAGVTTLEEVIAVTNQ
;
A
#
# COMPACT_ATOMS: atom_id res chain seq x y z
N GLU A 1 15.35 -7.79 7.50
CA GLU A 1 16.63 -7.16 7.91
C GLU A 1 17.87 -7.84 7.34
N ASN A 2 18.28 -9.02 7.81
CA ASN A 2 19.60 -9.62 7.46
C ASN A 2 19.82 -9.97 5.98
N CYS A 3 18.76 -10.02 5.18
CA CYS A 3 18.81 -10.47 3.78
C CYS A 3 17.84 -9.70 2.87
N LYS A 4 17.53 -8.44 3.20
CA LYS A 4 16.82 -7.55 2.27
C LYS A 4 17.83 -6.86 1.36
N GLN A 5 17.52 -6.70 0.08
CA GLN A 5 18.37 -6.01 -0.88
C GLN A 5 17.58 -4.92 -1.62
N PRO A 6 18.22 -3.80 -2.01
CA PRO A 6 17.59 -2.82 -2.88
C PRO A 6 17.07 -3.49 -4.16
N ALA A 7 15.90 -3.08 -4.61
CA ALA A 7 15.27 -3.59 -5.81
C ALA A 7 15.08 -2.44 -6.81
N ASP A 8 15.54 -2.65 -8.03
CA ASP A 8 15.30 -1.74 -9.13
C ASP A 8 14.08 -2.22 -9.92
N TYR A 9 12.89 -1.78 -9.50
CA TYR A 9 11.67 -1.98 -10.28
C TYR A 9 11.58 -0.93 -11.39
N PRO A 10 11.04 -1.29 -12.58
CA PRO A 10 10.74 -0.31 -13.61
C PRO A 10 9.81 0.78 -13.07
N ARG A 11 10.07 2.05 -13.42
CA ARG A 11 9.25 3.20 -13.01
C ARG A 11 7.76 2.97 -13.30
N GLU A 12 7.45 2.38 -14.46
CA GLU A 12 6.08 2.03 -14.84
C GLU A 12 5.41 1.03 -13.90
N ALA A 13 6.16 0.07 -13.36
CA ALA A 13 5.61 -0.89 -12.41
C ALA A 13 5.23 -0.21 -11.09
N LEU A 14 6.04 0.76 -10.64
CA LEU A 14 5.76 1.57 -9.45
C LEU A 14 4.55 2.49 -9.66
N LEU A 15 4.44 3.11 -10.85
CA LEU A 15 3.27 3.91 -11.21
C LEU A 15 2.00 3.07 -11.25
N ARG A 16 2.04 1.91 -11.92
CA ARG A 16 0.90 0.96 -11.95
C ARG A 16 0.53 0.44 -10.57
N ALA A 17 1.50 0.33 -9.66
CA ALA A 17 1.22 -0.10 -8.30
C ALA A 17 0.46 0.96 -7.48
N GLY A 18 0.49 2.24 -7.88
CA GLY A 18 -0.25 3.33 -7.26
C GLY A 18 0.60 4.47 -6.67
N TYR A 19 1.92 4.52 -6.95
CA TYR A 19 2.74 5.67 -6.56
C TYR A 19 2.47 6.88 -7.47
N ALA A 20 2.48 8.08 -6.89
CA ALA A 20 2.45 9.31 -7.68
C ALA A 20 3.81 9.52 -8.39
N ALA A 21 3.80 10.14 -9.57
CA ALA A 21 5.04 10.35 -10.34
C ALA A 21 6.07 11.22 -9.59
N GLU A 22 5.58 12.16 -8.78
CA GLU A 22 6.34 13.03 -7.90
C GLU A 22 7.01 12.28 -6.73
N ASP A 23 6.43 11.16 -6.28
CA ASP A 23 7.05 10.31 -5.26
C ASP A 23 8.24 9.50 -5.81
N LEU A 24 8.41 9.44 -7.14
CA LEU A 24 9.46 8.68 -7.81
C LEU A 24 10.61 9.58 -8.27
N ASP A 25 11.12 10.40 -7.37
CA ASP A 25 12.22 11.36 -7.58
C ASP A 25 13.63 10.74 -7.47
N GLY A 26 13.72 9.46 -7.09
CA GLY A 26 14.99 8.75 -6.88
C GLY A 26 15.57 8.89 -5.46
N SER A 27 14.88 9.58 -4.54
CA SER A 27 15.30 9.74 -3.14
C SER A 27 15.23 8.44 -2.32
N TRP A 28 14.54 7.42 -2.81
CA TRP A 28 14.37 6.14 -2.15
C TRP A 28 14.34 4.98 -3.14
N ARG A 29 14.59 3.77 -2.64
CA ARG A 29 14.45 2.53 -3.41
C ARG A 29 13.72 1.46 -2.58
N PRO A 30 12.78 0.72 -3.19
CA PRO A 30 12.14 -0.41 -2.54
C PRO A 30 13.14 -1.56 -2.32
N PHE A 31 12.74 -2.52 -1.49
CA PHE A 31 13.53 -3.70 -1.19
C PHE A 31 12.84 -4.96 -1.68
N ARG A 32 13.63 -5.98 -2.02
CA ARG A 32 13.17 -7.33 -2.32
C ARG A 32 13.71 -8.34 -1.31
N ALA A 33 12.98 -9.43 -1.15
CA ALA A 33 13.37 -10.60 -0.37
C ALA A 33 14.36 -11.47 -1.18
N VAL A 34 15.56 -11.76 -0.63
CA VAL A 34 16.51 -12.72 -1.24
C VAL A 34 16.71 -14.00 -0.45
N GLY A 35 16.45 -13.98 0.86
CA GLY A 35 16.52 -15.16 1.72
C GLY A 35 17.86 -15.37 2.42
N CYS A 36 17.81 -15.99 3.59
CA CYS A 36 18.94 -16.48 4.37
C CYS A 36 18.47 -17.51 5.42
N ASN A 37 19.40 -18.11 6.15
CA ASN A 37 19.13 -19.15 7.15
C ASN A 37 18.25 -18.72 8.33
N SER A 38 17.98 -17.41 8.49
CA SER A 38 17.25 -16.85 9.65
C SER A 38 15.85 -16.32 9.31
N CYS A 39 15.37 -16.58 8.09
CA CYS A 39 14.08 -16.08 7.58
C CYS A 39 13.31 -17.19 6.86
N ASN A 40 12.03 -16.93 6.59
CA ASN A 40 11.21 -17.77 5.73
C ASN A 40 11.14 -17.13 4.33
N SER A 41 11.96 -17.62 3.40
CA SER A 41 12.04 -17.10 2.02
C SER A 41 12.26 -15.60 1.90
N GLY A 42 13.07 -15.03 2.81
CA GLY A 42 13.39 -13.60 2.86
C GLY A 42 12.43 -12.74 3.68
N TYR A 43 11.37 -13.34 4.24
CA TYR A 43 10.41 -12.67 5.12
C TYR A 43 10.59 -13.13 6.58
N LYS A 44 10.36 -12.22 7.53
CA LYS A 44 10.39 -12.53 8.97
C LYS A 44 9.37 -11.64 9.69
N GLY A 45 8.40 -12.27 10.34
CA GLY A 45 7.28 -11.57 10.97
C GLY A 45 6.17 -11.22 9.96
N ARG A 46 5.20 -10.42 10.40
CA ARG A 46 4.08 -9.93 9.60
C ARG A 46 3.83 -8.46 9.94
N VAL A 47 3.28 -7.72 8.99
CA VAL A 47 2.87 -6.33 9.19
C VAL A 47 1.44 -6.14 8.73
N GLY A 48 0.62 -5.46 9.54
CA GLY A 48 -0.76 -5.15 9.18
C GLY A 48 -0.85 -4.01 8.17
N LEU A 49 -1.71 -4.15 7.17
CA LEU A 49 -2.17 -3.03 6.34
C LEU A 49 -3.53 -2.58 6.87
N TYR A 50 -3.72 -1.27 7.03
CA TYR A 50 -4.91 -0.71 7.67
C TYR A 50 -5.51 0.35 6.78
N GLN A 51 -6.81 0.27 6.55
CA GLN A 51 -7.63 1.33 6.00
C GLN A 51 -8.62 1.72 7.10
N VAL A 52 -8.43 2.91 7.67
CA VAL A 52 -9.25 3.40 8.77
C VAL A 52 -10.11 4.53 8.23
N MET A 53 -11.40 4.26 8.10
CA MET A 53 -12.38 5.18 7.51
C MET A 53 -13.34 5.67 8.60
N PRO A 54 -13.18 6.91 9.10
CA PRO A 54 -14.14 7.50 10.02
C PRO A 54 -15.52 7.65 9.36
N ILE A 55 -16.59 7.49 10.12
CA ILE A 55 -17.94 7.81 9.66
C ILE A 55 -18.15 9.31 9.82
N THR A 56 -17.79 10.07 8.79
CA THR A 56 -18.06 11.51 8.72
C THR A 56 -19.52 11.78 8.40
N GLU A 57 -19.98 13.02 8.55
CA GLU A 57 -21.34 13.41 8.14
C GLU A 57 -21.59 13.15 6.64
N ALA A 58 -20.57 13.29 5.79
CA ALA A 58 -20.68 13.02 4.37
C ALA A 58 -20.90 11.52 4.10
N ILE A 59 -20.13 10.66 4.76
CA ILE A 59 -20.31 9.20 4.71
C ILE A 59 -21.67 8.80 5.28
N GLN A 60 -22.10 9.40 6.40
CA GLN A 60 -23.41 9.16 6.99
C GLN A 60 -24.55 9.52 6.02
N ARG A 61 -24.44 10.64 5.30
CA ARG A 61 -25.43 11.01 4.27
C ARG A 61 -25.50 9.97 3.16
N ILE A 62 -24.35 9.50 2.66
CA ILE A 62 -24.30 8.45 1.62
C ILE A 62 -25.01 7.18 2.11
N ILE A 63 -24.76 6.77 3.36
CA ILE A 63 -25.42 5.60 3.97
C ILE A 63 -26.95 5.80 4.03
N LEU A 64 -27.40 6.97 4.48
CA LEU A 64 -28.84 7.29 4.60
C LEU A 64 -29.55 7.38 3.25
N THR A 65 -28.83 7.70 2.18
CA THR A 65 -29.35 7.72 0.81
C THR A 65 -29.13 6.40 0.07
N GLU A 66 -28.80 5.32 0.77
CA GLU A 66 -28.54 3.99 0.20
C GLU A 66 -27.45 3.98 -0.90
N GLY A 67 -26.42 4.82 -0.73
CA GLY A 67 -25.29 4.89 -1.64
C GLY A 67 -24.47 3.60 -1.67
N THR A 68 -23.79 3.37 -2.78
CA THR A 68 -22.99 2.17 -3.02
C THR A 68 -21.67 2.18 -2.24
N SER A 69 -21.01 1.02 -2.16
CA SER A 69 -19.65 0.93 -1.64
C SER A 69 -18.65 1.79 -2.43
N MET A 70 -18.88 2.01 -3.72
CA MET A 70 -18.06 2.90 -4.55
C MET A 70 -18.24 4.37 -4.16
N ASP A 71 -19.47 4.79 -3.82
CA ASP A 71 -19.74 6.16 -3.37
C ASP A 71 -19.03 6.45 -2.05
N ILE A 72 -19.09 5.49 -1.12
CA ILE A 72 -18.37 5.55 0.17
C ILE A 72 -16.85 5.59 -0.07
N ALA A 73 -16.32 4.73 -0.93
CA ALA A 73 -14.89 4.68 -1.23
C ALA A 73 -14.40 5.99 -1.87
N ALA A 74 -15.15 6.55 -2.81
CA ALA A 74 -14.84 7.82 -3.46
C ALA A 74 -14.85 8.98 -2.45
N GLN A 75 -15.83 9.01 -1.53
CA GLN A 75 -15.87 10.02 -0.48
C GLN A 75 -14.71 9.86 0.51
N ALA A 76 -14.40 8.64 0.93
CA ALA A 76 -13.27 8.37 1.82
C ALA A 76 -11.94 8.81 1.19
N GLN A 77 -11.75 8.56 -0.11
CA GLN A 77 -10.57 9.02 -0.85
C GLN A 77 -10.47 10.55 -0.88
N ARG A 78 -11.59 11.26 -1.08
CA ARG A 78 -11.64 12.74 -1.01
C ARG A 78 -11.28 13.27 0.37
N GLU A 79 -11.63 12.54 1.42
CA GLU A 79 -11.29 12.85 2.80
C GLU A 79 -9.84 12.45 3.17
N GLY A 80 -9.06 11.93 2.22
CA GLY A 80 -7.67 11.55 2.42
C GLY A 80 -7.47 10.22 3.13
N VAL A 81 -8.53 9.40 3.23
CA VAL A 81 -8.41 8.04 3.76
C VAL A 81 -7.61 7.20 2.77
N ARG A 82 -6.50 6.63 3.24
CA ARG A 82 -5.71 5.70 2.44
C ARG A 82 -6.41 4.36 2.34
N ASP A 83 -6.51 3.83 1.13
CA ASP A 83 -6.93 2.44 0.94
C ASP A 83 -5.83 1.46 1.39
N LEU A 84 -6.11 0.15 1.32
CA LEU A 84 -5.15 -0.88 1.67
C LEU A 84 -3.90 -0.86 0.78
N ARG A 85 -4.06 -0.58 -0.53
CA ARG A 85 -2.95 -0.52 -1.50
C ARG A 85 -2.00 0.61 -1.13
N GLN A 86 -2.51 1.83 -1.01
CA GLN A 86 -1.78 3.03 -0.61
C GLN A 86 -1.08 2.83 0.75
N SER A 87 -1.78 2.24 1.72
CA SER A 87 -1.21 1.92 3.03
C SER A 87 -0.11 0.87 2.96
N GLY A 88 -0.15 -0.04 1.99
CA GLY A 88 0.92 -0.98 1.67
C GLY A 88 2.12 -0.28 1.01
N LEU A 89 1.87 0.58 0.02
CA LEU A 89 2.92 1.32 -0.69
C LEU A 89 3.75 2.21 0.25
N VAL A 90 3.14 2.80 1.27
CA VAL A 90 3.86 3.52 2.33
C VAL A 90 4.85 2.60 3.04
N LYS A 91 4.47 1.35 3.32
CA LYS A 91 5.34 0.36 3.97
C LYS A 91 6.43 -0.19 3.06
N VAL A 92 6.16 -0.29 1.76
CA VAL A 92 7.17 -0.64 0.74
C VAL A 92 8.24 0.44 0.67
N ARG A 93 7.83 1.72 0.64
CA ARG A 93 8.77 2.86 0.69
C ARG A 93 9.61 2.87 1.96
N ALA A 94 9.03 2.47 3.09
CA ALA A 94 9.73 2.31 4.36
C ALA A 94 10.62 1.05 4.44
N GLY A 95 10.60 0.17 3.42
CA GLY A 95 11.40 -1.06 3.39
C GLY A 95 10.97 -2.13 4.40
N VAL A 96 9.69 -2.10 4.82
CA VAL A 96 9.10 -3.04 5.80
C VAL A 96 8.45 -4.24 5.12
N THR A 97 7.97 -4.07 3.90
CA THR A 97 7.41 -5.14 3.06
C THR A 97 7.86 -4.95 1.60
N THR A 98 7.56 -5.91 0.74
CA THR A 98 7.91 -5.90 -0.69
C THR A 98 6.74 -5.44 -1.54
N LEU A 99 7.04 -5.02 -2.77
CA LEU A 99 6.02 -4.60 -3.72
C LEU A 99 5.10 -5.77 -4.08
N GLU A 100 5.68 -6.97 -4.22
CA GLU A 100 4.96 -8.21 -4.55
C GLU A 100 3.97 -8.59 -3.45
N GLU A 101 4.37 -8.51 -2.18
CA GLU A 101 3.47 -8.80 -1.06
C GLU A 101 2.27 -7.84 -1.06
N VAL A 102 2.53 -6.54 -1.22
CA VAL A 102 1.43 -5.55 -1.28
C VAL A 102 0.52 -5.81 -2.47
N ILE A 103 1.07 -6.14 -3.64
CA ILE A 103 0.26 -6.48 -4.81
C ILE A 103 -0.59 -7.72 -4.55
N ALA A 104 -0.03 -8.75 -3.92
CA ALA A 104 -0.69 -10.03 -3.69
C ALA A 104 -1.81 -9.95 -2.63
N VAL A 105 -1.67 -9.11 -1.61
CA VAL A 105 -2.63 -9.05 -0.48
C VAL A 105 -3.65 -7.91 -0.57
N THR A 106 -3.57 -7.06 -1.59
CA THR A 106 -4.51 -5.96 -1.79
C THR A 106 -5.14 -6.04 -3.16
N ASN A 107 -6.47 -6.14 -3.20
CA ASN A 107 -7.22 -6.18 -4.45
C ASN A 107 -7.52 -4.75 -4.93
N GLN A 108 -7.26 -4.50 -6.21
CA GLN A 108 -7.87 -3.44 -7.01
C GLN A 108 -8.57 -4.11 -8.18
#